data_AF-W4LD74-F1
#
_entry.id   AF-W4LD74-F1
#
_cell.length_a   1.000
_cell.length_b   1.000
_cell.length_c   1.000
_cell.angle_alpha   90.00
_cell.angle_beta   90.00
_cell.angle_gamma   90.00
#
_symmetry.space_group_name_H-M   'P 1'
#
loop_
_entity.id
_entity.type
_entity.pdbx_description
1 polymer ?
#
loop_
_entity_poly.entity_id
_entity_poly.type
_entity_poly.pdbx_seq_one_letter_code
_entity_poly.pdbx_strand_id
1 'polypeptide(L)'
;MLAAPTFHAELDWSLIRIVSPIATEQVEALMNELDRGESEAIILALELEADLLLIDERTGRDVARRMGIRRTGLLGVLLEAKQRGLITSVTKILDRLVAQTTFRIHPTVRAEVLSLAEETEEV
;
A
#
# COMPACT_ATOMS: atom_id res chain seq x y z
N MET A 1 -13.86 -22.88 15.27
CA MET A 1 -13.19 -21.62 15.64
C MET A 1 -11.75 -21.69 15.12
N LEU A 2 -11.51 -21.21 13.90
CA LEU A 2 -10.16 -21.22 13.31
C LEU A 2 -9.40 -20.02 13.90
N ALA A 3 -8.27 -20.29 14.55
CA ALA A 3 -7.41 -19.26 15.12
C ALA A 3 -7.05 -18.24 14.02
N ALA A 4 -7.15 -16.95 14.35
CA ALA A 4 -6.63 -15.90 13.50
C ALA A 4 -5.14 -16.18 13.22
N PRO A 5 -4.64 -16.00 11.99
CA PRO A 5 -3.22 -16.15 11.73
C PRO A 5 -2.48 -15.13 12.60
N THR A 6 -1.74 -15.63 13.58
CA THR A 6 -0.83 -14.83 14.38
C THR A 6 0.38 -14.56 13.50
N PHE A 7 0.52 -13.33 13.02
CA PHE A 7 1.75 -12.86 12.38
C PHE A 7 2.85 -12.85 13.45
N HIS A 8 3.53 -13.99 13.62
CA HIS A 8 4.78 -14.12 14.37
C HIS A 8 5.92 -14.36 13.37
N ALA A 9 6.05 -13.50 12.38
CA ALA A 9 7.31 -13.38 11.66
C ALA A 9 8.13 -12.34 12.41
N GLU A 10 9.21 -12.75 13.07
CA GLU A 10 10.29 -11.82 13.38
C GLU A 10 10.66 -11.15 12.05
N LEU A 11 10.38 -9.85 11.94
CA LEU A 11 10.73 -9.10 10.74
C LEU A 11 12.25 -9.14 10.62
N ASP A 12 12.73 -9.62 9.47
CA ASP A 12 14.14 -9.50 9.14
C ASP A 12 14.43 -8.02 8.85
N TRP A 13 14.95 -7.33 9.86
CA TRP A 13 15.31 -5.92 9.79
C TRP A 13 16.37 -5.64 8.73
N SER A 14 17.10 -6.65 8.24
CA SER A 14 18.05 -6.47 7.13
C SER A 14 17.35 -6.08 5.82
N LEU A 15 16.04 -6.34 5.69
CA LEU A 15 15.22 -5.94 4.55
C LEU A 15 14.72 -4.49 4.64
N ILE A 16 14.93 -3.81 5.76
CA ILE A 16 14.44 -2.45 6.01
C ILE A 16 15.63 -1.50 6.09
N ARG A 17 15.63 -0.48 5.22
CA ARG A 17 16.59 0.61 5.25
C ARG A 17 15.88 1.93 5.45
N ILE A 18 16.22 2.64 6.53
CA ILE A 18 15.71 3.99 6.80
C ILE A 18 16.63 4.99 6.09
N VAL A 19 16.06 5.82 5.25
CA VAL A 19 16.74 6.87 4.49
C VAL A 19 15.83 8.10 4.41
N SER A 20 16.42 9.25 4.11
CA SER A 20 15.71 10.50 3.89
C SER A 20 16.06 11.06 2.52
N PRO A 21 15.11 11.73 1.84
CA PRO A 21 15.41 12.37 0.57
C PRO A 21 16.44 13.48 0.75
N ILE A 22 17.31 13.63 -0.25
CA ILE A 22 18.36 14.65 -0.27
C ILE A 22 17.80 15.96 -0.88
N ALA A 23 16.87 15.84 -1.81
CA ALA A 23 16.28 16.91 -2.61
C ALA A 23 15.16 17.64 -1.84
N THR A 24 15.54 18.38 -0.79
CA THR A 24 14.60 19.02 0.15
C THR A 24 13.69 20.07 -0.52
N GLU A 25 14.18 20.82 -1.50
CA GLU A 25 13.37 21.81 -2.24
C GLU A 25 12.22 21.16 -3.01
N GLN A 26 12.47 19.97 -3.58
CA GLN A 26 11.47 19.20 -4.32
C GLN A 26 10.41 18.61 -3.38
N VAL A 27 10.82 18.19 -2.17
CA VAL A 27 9.88 17.79 -1.11
C VAL A 27 8.99 18.99 -0.75
N GLU A 28 9.57 20.15 -0.47
CA GLU A 28 8.80 21.36 -0.14
C GLU A 28 7.84 21.78 -1.26
N ALA A 29 8.25 21.62 -2.52
CA ALA A 29 7.37 21.89 -3.66
C ALA A 29 6.14 20.97 -3.71
N LEU A 30 6.31 19.66 -3.41
CA LEU A 30 5.20 18.70 -3.38
C LEU A 30 4.27 18.89 -2.17
N MET A 31 4.77 19.46 -1.08
CA MET A 31 3.98 19.75 0.13
C MET A 31 2.84 20.76 -0.09
N ASN A 32 2.78 21.43 -1.25
CA ASN A 32 1.62 22.24 -1.64
C ASN A 32 0.38 21.40 -1.95
N GLU A 33 0.56 20.12 -2.32
CA GLU A 33 -0.51 19.20 -2.72
C GLU A 33 -0.62 17.98 -1.79
N LEU A 34 0.49 17.58 -1.16
CA LEU A 34 0.62 16.36 -0.39
C LEU A 34 1.06 16.66 1.05
N ASP A 35 0.85 15.70 1.95
CA ASP A 35 1.54 15.75 3.22
C ASP A 35 3.06 15.54 3.05
N ARG A 36 3.80 15.86 4.11
CA ARG A 36 5.26 15.76 4.10
C ARG A 36 5.74 14.33 3.88
N GLY A 37 5.10 13.33 4.49
CA GLY A 37 5.52 11.93 4.39
C GLY A 37 5.32 11.39 2.98
N GLU A 38 4.20 11.69 2.34
CA GLU A 38 3.97 11.32 0.93
C GLU A 38 4.94 12.05 -0.01
N SER A 39 5.18 13.34 0.24
CA SER A 39 6.16 14.12 -0.52
C SER A 39 7.55 13.50 -0.42
N GLU A 40 8.02 13.21 0.80
CA GLU A 40 9.31 12.58 1.05
C GLU A 40 9.40 11.20 0.38
N ALA A 41 8.35 10.38 0.46
CA ALA A 41 8.33 9.05 -0.15
C ALA A 41 8.43 9.09 -1.68
N ILE A 42 7.75 10.03 -2.33
CA ILE A 42 7.79 10.20 -3.79
C ILE A 42 9.17 10.67 -4.24
N ILE A 43 9.72 11.70 -3.59
CA ILE A 43 11.04 12.22 -3.95
C ILE A 43 12.11 11.16 -3.71
N LEU A 44 12.05 10.46 -2.57
CA LEU A 44 12.98 9.38 -2.27
C LEU A 44 12.90 8.25 -3.30
N ALA A 45 11.70 7.89 -3.77
CA ALA A 45 11.54 6.88 -4.81
C ALA A 45 12.20 7.29 -6.13
N LEU A 46 12.18 8.58 -6.49
CA LEU A 46 12.89 9.09 -7.66
C LEU A 46 14.40 9.07 -7.48
N GLU A 47 14.89 9.53 -6.33
CA GLU A 47 16.33 9.55 -6.00
C GLU A 47 16.96 8.15 -5.99
N LEU A 48 16.22 7.18 -5.48
CA LEU A 48 16.65 5.79 -5.41
C LEU A 48 16.44 5.01 -6.71
N GLU A 49 15.84 5.63 -7.73
CA GLU A 49 15.36 4.94 -8.94
C GLU A 49 14.53 3.70 -8.59
N ALA A 50 13.65 3.84 -7.60
CA ALA A 50 12.91 2.72 -7.03
C ALA A 50 11.98 2.10 -8.07
N ASP A 51 12.00 0.77 -8.13
CA ASP A 51 11.15 -0.01 -9.04
C ASP A 51 9.65 0.18 -8.79
N LEU A 52 9.27 0.37 -7.53
CA LEU A 52 7.89 0.41 -7.07
C LEU A 52 7.77 1.24 -5.79
N LEU A 53 6.83 2.19 -5.78
CA LEU A 53 6.46 2.98 -4.61
C LEU A 53 5.18 2.45 -3.97
N LEU A 54 5.21 2.20 -2.66
CA LEU A 54 4.01 1.91 -1.87
C LEU A 54 3.40 3.24 -1.38
N ILE A 55 2.19 3.56 -1.83
CA ILE A 55 1.49 4.81 -1.47
C ILE A 55 -0.04 4.62 -1.51
N ASP A 56 -0.70 4.95 -0.39
CA ASP A 56 -2.10 4.61 -0.15
C ASP A 56 -3.07 5.79 -0.28
N GLU A 57 -2.62 7.04 -0.29
CA GLU A 57 -3.52 8.16 -0.56
C GLU A 57 -3.78 8.36 -2.05
N ARG A 58 -4.99 8.81 -2.38
CA ARG A 58 -5.39 9.04 -3.77
C ARG A 58 -4.56 10.15 -4.41
N THR A 59 -4.36 11.27 -3.70
CA THR A 59 -3.61 12.42 -4.21
C THR A 59 -2.15 12.04 -4.44
N GLY A 60 -1.50 11.40 -3.45
CA GLY A 60 -0.14 10.87 -3.59
C GLY A 60 0.00 9.90 -4.76
N ARG A 61 -0.98 9.01 -4.95
CA ARG A 61 -1.05 8.17 -6.15
C ARG A 61 -1.07 9.03 -7.41
N ASP A 62 -1.98 9.97 -7.53
CA ASP A 62 -2.09 10.79 -8.75
C ASP A 62 -0.80 11.57 -9.05
N VAL A 63 -0.15 12.14 -8.04
CA VAL A 63 1.15 12.83 -8.17
C VAL A 63 2.21 11.88 -8.69
N ALA A 64 2.42 10.75 -8.02
CA ALA A 64 3.49 9.83 -8.40
C ALA A 64 3.22 9.16 -9.77
N ARG A 65 1.96 9.08 -10.22
CA ARG A 65 1.63 8.75 -11.63
C ARG A 65 2.16 9.81 -12.59
N ARG A 66 1.92 11.10 -12.30
CA ARG A 66 2.38 12.22 -13.15
C ARG A 66 3.90 12.27 -13.22
N MET A 67 4.58 11.83 -12.16
CA MET A 67 6.04 11.74 -12.10
C MET A 67 6.61 10.45 -12.69
N GLY A 68 5.79 9.58 -13.29
CA GLY A 68 6.26 8.38 -13.99
C GLY A 68 6.66 7.21 -13.08
N ILE A 69 6.32 7.26 -11.79
CA ILE A 69 6.68 6.22 -10.82
C ILE A 69 5.63 5.11 -10.84
N ARG A 70 6.09 3.85 -10.94
CA ARG A 70 5.22 2.69 -10.72
C ARG A 70 4.82 2.63 -9.26
N ARG A 71 3.53 2.40 -8.99
CA ARG A 71 2.98 2.48 -7.64
C ARG A 71 2.08 1.30 -7.33
N THR A 72 2.06 0.93 -6.07
CA THR A 72 1.07 0.04 -5.49
C THR A 72 0.54 0.63 -4.19
N GLY A 73 -0.53 0.07 -3.68
CA GLY A 73 -1.07 0.36 -2.35
C GLY A 73 -1.32 -0.95 -1.61
N LEU A 74 -1.84 -0.86 -0.39
CA LEU A 74 -2.18 -2.00 0.46
C LEU A 74 -3.00 -3.07 -0.29
N LEU A 75 -4.01 -2.65 -1.06
CA LEU A 75 -4.86 -3.57 -1.82
C LEU A 75 -4.09 -4.34 -2.89
N GLY A 76 -3.15 -3.68 -3.58
CA GLY A 76 -2.27 -4.33 -4.55
C GLY A 76 -1.32 -5.32 -3.89
N VAL A 77 -0.82 -5.00 -2.69
CA VAL A 77 0.00 -5.93 -1.89
C VAL A 77 -0.80 -7.18 -1.49
N LEU A 78 -2.05 -7.01 -1.06
CA LEU A 78 -2.92 -8.14 -0.71
C LEU A 78 -3.23 -9.02 -1.92
N LEU A 79 -3.52 -8.42 -3.08
CA LEU A 79 -3.76 -9.15 -4.33
C LEU A 79 -2.52 -9.95 -4.75
N GLU A 80 -1.33 -9.33 -4.73
CA GLU A 80 -0.08 -10.01 -5.05
C GLU A 80 0.18 -11.18 -4.08
N ALA A 81 -0.04 -10.97 -2.79
CA ALA A 81 0.12 -12.02 -1.78
C ALA A 81 -0.85 -13.19 -2.02
N LYS A 82 -2.10 -12.91 -2.43
CA LYS A 82 -3.08 -13.94 -2.80
C LYS A 82 -2.63 -14.71 -4.03
N GLN A 83 -2.20 -14.02 -5.09
CA GLN A 83 -1.71 -14.63 -6.33
C GLN A 83 -0.50 -15.53 -6.09
N ARG A 84 0.37 -15.15 -5.15
CA ARG A 84 1.54 -15.96 -4.72
C ARG A 84 1.19 -17.08 -3.72
N GLY A 85 -0.07 -17.22 -3.31
CA GLY A 85 -0.50 -18.21 -2.33
C GLY A 85 0.00 -17.96 -0.90
N LEU A 86 0.47 -16.74 -0.59
CA LEU A 86 0.97 -16.36 0.74
C LEU A 86 -0.17 -16.12 1.74
N ILE A 87 -1.35 -15.75 1.23
CA ILE A 87 -2.58 -15.60 2.02
C ILE A 87 -3.70 -16.43 1.38
N THR A 88 -4.59 -16.95 2.22
CA THR A 88 -5.69 -17.81 1.78
C THR A 88 -6.95 -17.04 1.43
N SER A 89 -7.21 -15.88 2.07
CA SER A 89 -8.37 -15.04 1.80
C SER A 89 -8.05 -13.55 1.93
N VAL A 90 -8.34 -12.81 0.87
CA VAL A 90 -8.30 -11.34 0.86
C VAL A 90 -9.47 -10.78 1.67
N THR A 91 -10.66 -11.36 1.53
CA THR A 91 -11.89 -10.98 2.25
C THR A 91 -11.66 -10.90 3.75
N LYS A 92 -11.13 -11.98 4.36
CA LYS A 92 -10.89 -12.04 5.81
C LYS A 92 -9.92 -10.97 6.30
N ILE A 93 -8.93 -10.60 5.49
CA ILE A 93 -7.96 -9.56 5.85
C ILE A 93 -8.60 -8.18 5.71
N LEU A 94 -9.35 -7.92 4.64
CA LEU A 94 -10.08 -6.66 4.46
C LEU A 94 -11.10 -6.43 5.58
N ASP A 95 -11.85 -7.46 5.98
CA ASP A 95 -12.80 -7.36 7.09
C ASP A 95 -12.13 -6.99 8.40
N ARG A 96 -10.98 -7.62 8.68
CA ARG A 96 -10.17 -7.26 9.85
C ARG A 96 -9.65 -5.83 9.77
N LEU A 97 -9.15 -5.39 8.61
CA LEU A 97 -8.66 -4.04 8.42
C LEU A 97 -9.76 -3.01 8.69
N VAL A 98 -10.95 -3.19 8.12
CA VAL A 98 -12.09 -2.29 8.30
C VAL A 98 -12.61 -2.32 9.74
N ALA A 99 -12.67 -3.49 10.38
CA ALA A 99 -13.21 -3.63 11.73
C ALA A 99 -12.24 -3.20 12.84
N GLN A 100 -10.93 -3.30 12.62
CA GLN A 100 -9.90 -3.12 13.67
C GLN A 100 -9.03 -1.88 13.50
N THR A 101 -9.15 -1.16 12.38
CA THR A 101 -8.32 0.01 12.07
C THR A 101 -9.16 1.16 11.53
N THR A 102 -8.52 2.28 11.20
CA THR A 102 -9.14 3.42 10.52
C THR A 102 -9.25 3.25 9.01
N PHE A 103 -8.86 2.08 8.47
CA PHE A 103 -8.91 1.79 7.04
C PHE A 103 -10.34 1.86 6.50
N ARG A 104 -10.50 2.58 5.38
CA ARG A 104 -11.77 2.74 4.68
C ARG A 104 -11.61 2.31 3.24
N ILE A 105 -12.59 1.56 2.75
CA ILE A 105 -12.66 1.11 1.37
C ILE A 105 -14.07 1.35 0.84
N HIS A 106 -14.16 1.94 -0.34
CA HIS A 106 -15.45 2.14 -0.99
C HIS A 106 -16.00 0.78 -1.45
N PRO A 107 -17.30 0.49 -1.34
CA PRO A 107 -17.88 -0.81 -1.72
C PRO A 107 -17.51 -1.25 -3.14
N THR A 108 -17.48 -0.32 -4.10
CA THR A 108 -17.09 -0.63 -5.48
C THR A 108 -15.63 -1.10 -5.60
N VAL A 109 -14.71 -0.47 -4.86
CA VAL A 109 -13.30 -0.86 -4.86
C VAL A 109 -13.12 -2.20 -4.16
N ARG A 110 -13.89 -2.45 -3.08
CA ARG A 110 -13.90 -3.74 -2.41
C ARG A 110 -14.34 -4.85 -3.36
N ALA A 111 -15.48 -4.67 -4.04
CA ALA A 111 -15.99 -5.64 -5.00
C ALA A 111 -14.99 -5.91 -6.14
N GLU A 112 -14.33 -4.88 -6.65
CA GLU A 112 -13.27 -5.02 -7.66
C GLU A 112 -12.09 -5.85 -7.14
N VAL A 113 -11.60 -5.57 -5.93
CA VAL A 113 -10.51 -6.33 -5.31
C VAL A 113 -10.90 -7.79 -5.09
N LEU A 114 -12.12 -8.07 -4.62
CA LEU A 114 -12.59 -9.45 -4.43
C LEU A 114 -12.69 -10.18 -5.77
N SER A 115 -13.22 -9.53 -6.80
CA SER A 115 -13.25 -10.08 -8.16
C SER A 115 -11.86 -10.42 -8.68
N LEU A 116 -10.87 -9.54 -8.46
CA LEU A 116 -9.46 -9.77 -8.86
C LEU A 116 -8.78 -10.86 -8.02
N ALA A 117 -9.27 -11.10 -6.81
CA ALA A 117 -8.80 -12.15 -5.91
C ALA A 117 -9.50 -13.51 -6.14
N GLU A 118 -10.44 -13.58 -7.11
CA GLU A 118 -11.33 -14.73 -7.34
C GLU A 118 -12.15 -15.10 -6.08
N GLU A 119 -12.54 -14.09 -5.30
CA GLU A 119 -13.39 -14.20 -4.12
C GLU A 119 -14.75 -13.51 -4.35
N THR A 120 -15.79 -14.02 -3.69
CA THR A 120 -17.13 -13.42 -3.70
C THR A 120 -17.43 -12.75 -2.37
N GLU A 121 -18.28 -11.72 -2.36
CA GLU A 121 -18.85 -11.21 -1.11
C GLU A 121 -19.67 -12.34 -0.44
N GLU A 122 -19.29 -12.70 0.79
CA GLU A 122 -20.15 -13.53 1.64
C GLU A 122 -21.35 -12.66 2.07
N VAL A 123 -22.55 -12.99 1.57
CA VAL A 123 -23.83 -12.33 1.88
C VAL A 123 -24.34 -12.76 3.25
#